data_AF-A0A972E2S0-F1
#
_entry.id   AF-A0A972E2S0-F1
#
_cell.length_a   1.000
_cell.length_b   1.000
_cell.length_c   1.000
_cell.angle_alpha   90.00
_cell.angle_beta   90.00
_cell.angle_gamma   90.00
#
_symmetry.space_group_name_H-M   'P 1'
#
loop_
_entity.id
_entity.type
_entity.pdbx_description
1 polymer ?
#
loop_
_entity_poly.entity_id
_entity_poly.type
_entity_poly.pdbx_seq_one_letter_code
_entity_poly.pdbx_strand_id
1 'polypeptide(L)'
;FNIAEAGQYDLRLVFYEQGGGSELELFAAPGSRNTFSETHFRLVGDITRGGLQVGEASVWFTDSFDDSSWTAGTGGVGFETAGGSYPNYFDIDVQSEMYNKNGSCYIRIPFEVGDAEYSNVILRIRYDDGFVAYLNGGEVARRNFTGVPAWNSTASAGNADQAAVTLASVDISTHAGLLRQGANLLAIHGLNLSTGSSDFLISAELIAGEISQGTISPDAIEYTEPILLTGSTHVKARTLAGQWSAVNEATFAVGPVAENLRISEIMYHPADPNTEYIELTNVGAETINLRLAKLSRGVDFTFGDVAVAPGGYVLVVEDVDAFEAVYGLGFPIAGQYAGKLDNAGERIELQDAAGRTIHKFSYSDGWYDVTDGMGFSLTVKDPAAIDPNALDAKDAWRPSAHEGGSPGFDDSGDVVELGVVVINEVMPDAAGGLGDWIELHNTTDEAINVGGWFLSDDADELTRYEIAEGTIIAPGGYLVLLEDEHFGNENDPGCHVPFGLSRNGETVYLHSGSGGVLTGYSEQASFGPAENGVSFGRFVDNAGSYAFVALSQPTPGQPNAPPLPEN
;
A
#
# COMPACT_ATOMS: atom_id res chain seq x y z
N PHE A 1 29.68 -52.09 28.68
CA PHE A 1 28.61 -51.15 29.07
C PHE A 1 27.29 -51.88 28.95
N ASN A 2 26.45 -51.86 29.99
CA ASN A 2 25.12 -52.49 29.92
C ASN A 2 24.13 -51.42 29.50
N ILE A 3 23.85 -51.37 28.20
CA ILE A 3 22.91 -50.43 27.59
C ILE A 3 21.54 -51.14 27.57
N ALA A 4 20.67 -50.76 28.51
CA ALA A 4 19.41 -51.46 28.77
C ALA A 4 18.24 -50.94 27.91
N GLU A 5 18.34 -49.72 27.39
CA GLU A 5 17.30 -49.06 26.60
C GLU A 5 17.88 -48.52 25.29
N ALA A 6 17.07 -48.52 24.22
CA ALA A 6 17.47 -47.93 22.95
C ALA A 6 17.56 -46.40 23.10
N GLY A 7 18.68 -45.81 22.68
CA GLY A 7 18.93 -44.36 22.83
C GLY A 7 20.36 -43.99 22.49
N GLN A 8 20.67 -42.70 22.58
CA GLN A 8 22.01 -42.15 22.34
C GLN A 8 22.84 -42.24 23.63
N TYR A 9 24.11 -42.63 23.51
CA TYR A 9 25.01 -42.82 24.65
C TYR A 9 26.36 -42.14 24.42
N ASP A 10 26.79 -41.35 25.40
CA ASP A 10 28.13 -40.78 25.42
C ASP A 10 29.13 -41.83 25.90
N LEU A 11 30.13 -42.13 25.04
CA LEU A 11 31.21 -43.05 25.35
C LEU A 11 32.54 -42.30 25.36
N ARG A 12 33.18 -42.22 26.52
CA ARG A 12 34.55 -41.72 26.62
C ARG A 12 35.52 -42.89 26.57
N LEU A 13 36.24 -43.04 25.46
CA LEU A 13 37.39 -43.95 25.41
C LEU A 13 38.62 -43.25 25.98
N VAL A 14 39.28 -43.88 26.94
CA VAL A 14 40.60 -43.48 27.44
C VAL A 14 41.57 -44.58 27.06
N PHE A 15 42.46 -44.29 26.12
CA PHE A 15 43.50 -45.21 25.67
C PHE A 15 44.88 -44.67 26.03
N TYR A 16 45.81 -45.58 26.35
CA TYR A 16 47.22 -45.29 26.53
C TYR A 16 48.02 -46.14 25.54
N GLU A 17 48.66 -45.50 24.57
CA GLU A 17 49.57 -46.17 23.63
C GLU A 17 50.88 -46.52 24.35
N GLN A 18 51.36 -47.76 24.17
CA GLN A 18 52.78 -48.08 24.39
C GLN A 18 53.43 -48.55 23.07
N GLY A 19 53.31 -47.72 22.03
CA GLY A 19 54.10 -47.78 20.79
C GLY A 19 53.60 -48.75 19.71
N GLY A 20 53.50 -48.22 18.48
CA GLY A 20 53.32 -49.00 17.24
C GLY A 20 51.98 -48.70 16.57
N GLY A 21 52.01 -47.93 15.48
CA GLY A 21 50.83 -47.39 14.83
C GLY A 21 49.87 -48.44 14.26
N SER A 22 48.61 -48.34 14.65
CA SER A 22 47.43 -48.16 13.79
C SER A 22 46.23 -47.82 14.68
N GLU A 23 45.29 -47.08 14.09
CA GLU A 23 44.13 -46.41 14.69
C GLU A 23 43.30 -47.28 15.64
N LEU A 24 42.79 -46.68 16.71
CA LEU A 24 41.86 -47.33 17.66
C LEU A 24 40.54 -47.65 16.96
N GLU A 25 40.28 -48.93 16.72
CA GLU A 25 39.01 -49.40 16.16
C GLU A 25 38.04 -49.83 17.28
N LEU A 26 36.84 -49.23 17.32
CA LEU A 26 35.80 -49.60 18.26
C LEU A 26 34.79 -50.54 17.60
N PHE A 27 34.54 -51.70 18.21
CA PHE A 27 33.55 -52.67 17.75
C PHE A 27 32.43 -52.87 18.77
N ALA A 28 31.19 -53.01 18.32
CA ALA A 28 30.02 -53.21 19.19
C ALA A 28 29.05 -54.26 18.64
N ALA A 29 28.23 -54.84 19.52
CA ALA A 29 27.20 -55.84 19.19
C ALA A 29 25.98 -55.66 20.12
N PRO A 30 24.74 -55.86 19.62
CA PRO A 30 23.55 -55.85 20.47
C PRO A 30 23.45 -57.10 21.37
N GLY A 31 22.93 -56.89 22.59
CA GLY A 31 22.73 -57.91 23.62
C GLY A 31 23.93 -58.12 24.55
N SER A 32 23.75 -58.93 25.60
CA SER A 32 24.86 -59.30 26.50
C SER A 32 25.75 -60.36 25.85
N ARG A 33 27.01 -60.00 25.60
CA ARG A 33 28.04 -60.88 25.05
C ARG A 33 29.22 -60.92 26.00
N ASN A 34 29.72 -62.12 26.30
CA ASN A 34 30.89 -62.33 27.17
C ASN A 34 32.14 -62.77 26.38
N THR A 35 32.06 -62.83 25.04
CA THR A 35 33.16 -63.16 24.14
C THR A 35 33.04 -62.37 22.83
N PHE A 36 34.17 -61.90 22.29
CA PHE A 36 34.23 -61.22 20.99
C PHE A 36 34.05 -62.22 19.84
N SER A 37 33.36 -61.80 18.79
CA SER A 37 33.09 -62.62 17.60
C SER A 37 32.87 -61.71 16.41
N GLU A 38 33.66 -61.91 15.34
CA GLU A 38 33.56 -61.13 14.10
C GLU A 38 32.22 -61.29 13.37
N THR A 39 31.42 -62.30 13.71
CA THR A 39 30.07 -62.45 13.13
C THR A 39 29.03 -61.60 13.88
N HIS A 40 29.29 -61.22 15.13
CA HIS A 40 28.36 -60.51 16.00
C HIS A 40 28.76 -59.06 16.29
N PHE A 41 30.06 -58.80 16.40
CA PHE A 41 30.61 -57.46 16.60
C PHE A 41 30.92 -56.82 15.25
N ARG A 42 30.59 -55.54 15.12
CA ARG A 42 30.80 -54.75 13.90
C ARG A 42 31.53 -53.47 14.25
N LEU A 43 32.33 -52.97 13.30
CA LEU A 43 33.04 -51.70 13.45
C LEU A 43 32.02 -50.58 13.62
N VAL A 44 32.15 -49.82 14.69
CA VAL A 44 31.33 -48.64 14.97
C VAL A 44 31.70 -47.57 13.94
N GLY A 45 30.72 -47.11 13.16
CA GLY A 45 30.89 -46.22 11.99
C GLY A 45 30.72 -46.89 10.63
N ASP A 46 30.90 -48.21 10.49
CA ASP A 46 30.66 -48.94 9.22
C ASP A 46 29.18 -49.37 9.12
N ILE A 47 28.31 -48.39 8.90
CA ILE A 47 26.85 -48.59 8.79
C ILE A 47 26.48 -49.51 7.62
N THR A 48 27.27 -49.50 6.54
CA THR A 48 27.09 -50.34 5.35
C THR A 48 27.20 -51.83 5.63
N ARG A 49 27.89 -52.25 6.70
CA ARG A 49 28.01 -53.65 7.12
C ARG A 49 27.27 -53.96 8.42
N GLY A 50 26.34 -53.09 8.82
CA GLY A 50 25.51 -53.24 10.01
C GLY A 50 26.19 -52.83 11.32
N GLY A 51 27.23 -51.98 11.25
CA GLY A 51 27.85 -51.33 12.40
C GLY A 51 26.97 -50.23 13.01
N LEU A 52 27.17 -49.94 14.30
CA LEU A 52 26.47 -48.84 14.98
C LEU A 52 26.99 -47.50 14.45
N GLN A 53 26.09 -46.55 14.18
CA GLN A 53 26.43 -45.22 13.67
C GLN A 53 27.16 -44.38 14.73
N VAL A 54 28.17 -43.61 14.30
CA VAL A 54 28.79 -42.55 15.10
C VAL A 54 28.18 -41.23 14.66
N GLY A 55 27.52 -40.51 15.58
CA GLY A 55 27.11 -39.12 15.35
C GLY A 55 28.15 -38.18 15.92
N GLU A 56 28.51 -37.11 15.20
CA GLU A 56 29.13 -35.95 15.83
C GLU A 56 28.07 -35.16 16.62
N ALA A 57 28.52 -34.45 17.65
CA ALA A 57 27.68 -33.60 18.47
C ALA A 57 26.84 -32.64 17.62
N SER A 58 25.51 -32.76 17.73
CA SER A 58 24.50 -31.72 17.50
C SER A 58 24.78 -30.76 16.32
N VAL A 59 24.78 -31.28 15.09
CA VAL A 59 24.77 -30.43 13.89
C VAL A 59 23.37 -29.86 13.71
N TRP A 60 23.23 -28.54 13.87
CA TRP A 60 21.93 -27.85 13.96
C TRP A 60 21.02 -27.99 12.72
N PHE A 61 21.54 -28.41 11.57
CA PHE A 61 20.75 -28.67 10.36
C PHE A 61 20.39 -30.16 10.18
N THR A 62 20.46 -30.96 11.26
CA THR A 62 20.11 -32.40 11.26
C THR A 62 19.03 -32.72 12.28
N ASP A 63 18.32 -33.85 12.10
CA ASP A 63 17.21 -34.28 12.96
C ASP A 63 17.63 -34.54 14.42
N SER A 64 18.91 -34.87 14.64
CA SER A 64 19.44 -35.19 15.96
C SER A 64 19.72 -33.97 16.85
N PHE A 65 19.58 -32.76 16.33
CA PHE A 65 19.80 -31.54 17.11
C PHE A 65 18.57 -31.20 17.95
N ASP A 66 18.77 -30.98 19.24
CA ASP A 66 17.75 -30.52 20.18
C ASP A 66 17.59 -28.99 20.08
N ASP A 67 16.53 -28.55 19.42
CA ASP A 67 16.13 -27.15 19.24
C ASP A 67 15.03 -26.70 20.23
N SER A 68 14.73 -27.50 21.26
CA SER A 68 13.63 -27.22 22.21
C SER A 68 13.77 -25.90 22.99
N SER A 69 14.98 -25.32 23.02
CA SER A 69 15.27 -24.03 23.65
C SER A 69 15.20 -22.84 22.70
N TRP A 70 14.99 -23.05 21.39
CA TRP A 70 14.94 -21.99 20.40
C TRP A 70 13.57 -21.31 20.39
N THR A 71 13.54 -20.05 19.98
CA THR A 71 12.30 -19.33 19.72
C THR A 71 11.52 -20.03 18.60
N ALA A 72 10.26 -20.36 18.87
CA ALA A 72 9.36 -21.00 17.92
C ALA A 72 8.24 -20.05 17.50
N GLY A 73 7.84 -20.13 16.24
CA GLY A 73 6.76 -19.34 15.65
C GLY A 73 6.49 -19.77 14.21
N THR A 74 5.53 -19.12 13.58
CA THR A 74 5.25 -19.23 12.14
C THR A 74 5.65 -17.94 11.45
N GLY A 75 5.94 -17.97 10.14
CA GLY A 75 6.27 -16.78 9.37
C GLY A 75 7.77 -16.58 9.15
N GLY A 76 8.14 -15.39 8.66
CA GLY A 76 9.54 -15.01 8.46
C GLY A 76 10.26 -14.70 9.78
N VAL A 77 11.59 -14.71 9.72
CA VAL A 77 12.49 -14.32 10.83
C VAL A 77 13.24 -13.07 10.41
N GLY A 78 13.20 -12.01 11.22
CA GLY A 78 13.77 -10.74 10.81
C GLY A 78 13.92 -9.71 11.93
N PHE A 79 14.45 -8.54 11.59
CA PHE A 79 14.28 -7.30 12.34
C PHE A 79 14.49 -6.09 11.44
N GLU A 80 14.06 -4.92 11.91
CA GLU A 80 14.29 -3.62 11.29
C GLU A 80 14.44 -2.56 12.38
N THR A 81 15.52 -1.78 12.36
CA THR A 81 15.83 -0.82 13.43
C THR A 81 15.20 0.56 13.24
N ALA A 82 14.95 1.00 11.99
CA ALA A 82 14.11 2.16 11.68
C ALA A 82 13.92 2.36 10.16
N GLY A 83 12.66 2.53 9.72
CA GLY A 83 12.33 3.10 8.41
C GLY A 83 12.51 2.17 7.19
N GLY A 84 12.74 0.87 7.40
CA GLY A 84 12.89 -0.10 6.32
C GLY A 84 11.61 -0.84 5.94
N SER A 85 11.71 -1.65 4.89
CA SER A 85 10.55 -2.26 4.19
C SER A 85 10.16 -3.65 4.72
N TYR A 86 10.86 -4.16 5.74
CA TYR A 86 10.71 -5.55 6.21
C TYR A 86 9.57 -5.88 7.18
N PRO A 87 8.95 -4.94 7.94
CA PRO A 87 7.98 -5.28 8.99
C PRO A 87 6.79 -6.16 8.58
N ASN A 88 6.44 -6.22 7.29
CA ASN A 88 5.34 -7.06 6.78
C ASN A 88 5.78 -8.47 6.32
N TYR A 89 7.05 -8.84 6.50
CA TYR A 89 7.62 -10.08 5.96
C TYR A 89 8.23 -11.02 7.00
N PHE A 90 8.17 -10.67 8.28
CA PHE A 90 8.58 -11.53 9.39
C PHE A 90 7.61 -11.41 10.56
N ASP A 91 7.43 -12.51 11.28
CA ASP A 91 6.61 -12.59 12.50
C ASP A 91 7.48 -12.91 13.73
N ILE A 92 8.69 -13.42 13.51
CA ILE A 92 9.68 -13.73 14.54
C ILE A 92 10.76 -12.66 14.53
N ASP A 93 10.66 -11.74 15.49
CA ASP A 93 11.65 -10.67 15.69
C ASP A 93 12.88 -11.20 16.44
N VAL A 94 14.06 -11.03 15.84
CA VAL A 94 15.36 -11.42 16.41
C VAL A 94 16.30 -10.23 16.66
N GLN A 95 15.77 -9.00 16.67
CA GLN A 95 16.54 -7.77 16.86
C GLN A 95 17.36 -7.83 18.14
N SER A 96 16.73 -8.28 19.23
CA SER A 96 17.34 -8.26 20.56
C SER A 96 18.53 -9.23 20.67
N GLU A 97 18.52 -10.29 19.87
CA GLU A 97 19.50 -11.37 19.82
C GLU A 97 20.63 -11.06 18.84
N MET A 98 20.32 -10.41 17.71
CA MET A 98 21.27 -10.18 16.61
C MET A 98 21.86 -8.77 16.58
N TYR A 99 21.04 -7.73 16.71
CA TYR A 99 21.50 -6.35 16.47
C TYR A 99 22.62 -5.96 17.44
N ASN A 100 23.76 -5.54 16.88
CA ASN A 100 25.02 -5.26 17.59
C ASN A 100 25.59 -6.43 18.41
N LYS A 101 25.17 -7.67 18.14
CA LYS A 101 25.56 -8.87 18.91
C LYS A 101 26.08 -10.01 18.04
N ASN A 102 25.32 -10.42 17.02
CA ASN A 102 25.68 -11.52 16.14
C ASN A 102 25.39 -11.21 14.67
N GLY A 103 26.22 -11.74 13.77
CA GLY A 103 26.10 -11.52 12.33
C GLY A 103 25.20 -12.53 11.61
N SER A 104 24.61 -13.49 12.32
CA SER A 104 23.75 -14.51 11.70
C SER A 104 22.75 -15.15 12.67
N CYS A 105 21.78 -15.86 12.08
CA CYS A 105 20.76 -16.63 12.78
C CYS A 105 20.61 -18.02 12.14
N TYR A 106 20.35 -19.02 12.98
CA TYR A 106 19.99 -20.37 12.52
C TYR A 106 18.49 -20.56 12.61
N ILE A 107 17.91 -21.12 11.56
CA ILE A 107 16.46 -21.28 11.40
C ILE A 107 16.16 -22.72 10.99
N ARG A 108 15.20 -23.35 11.67
CA ARG A 108 14.78 -24.74 11.41
C ARG A 108 13.28 -24.75 11.12
N ILE A 109 12.90 -25.33 9.98
CA ILE A 109 11.52 -25.35 9.47
C ILE A 109 11.15 -26.83 9.24
N PRO A 110 10.50 -27.48 10.22
CA PRO A 110 9.99 -28.84 10.03
C PRO A 110 8.77 -28.83 9.10
N PHE A 111 8.66 -29.84 8.25
CA PHE A 111 7.52 -30.00 7.34
C PHE A 111 7.25 -31.47 7.00
N GLU A 112 6.05 -31.76 6.53
CA GLU A 112 5.61 -33.11 6.14
C GLU A 112 5.48 -33.23 4.62
N VAL A 113 5.87 -34.38 4.09
CA VAL A 113 5.85 -34.70 2.66
C VAL A 113 5.02 -35.98 2.41
N GLY A 114 4.15 -35.93 1.40
CA GLY A 114 3.28 -37.03 1.02
C GLY A 114 3.97 -38.18 0.27
N ASP A 115 3.17 -39.14 -0.19
CA ASP A 115 3.62 -40.35 -0.91
C ASP A 115 3.78 -40.10 -2.42
N ALA A 116 4.59 -39.10 -2.81
CA ALA A 116 4.82 -38.71 -4.21
C ALA A 116 6.32 -38.67 -4.56
N GLU A 117 6.67 -38.96 -5.82
CA GLU A 117 8.06 -38.95 -6.30
C GLU A 117 8.46 -37.56 -6.83
N TYR A 118 8.97 -36.68 -5.99
CA TYR A 118 9.36 -35.34 -6.43
C TYR A 118 10.60 -35.37 -7.34
N SER A 119 10.50 -34.78 -8.53
CA SER A 119 11.62 -34.62 -9.48
C SER A 119 11.93 -33.17 -9.82
N ASN A 120 11.10 -32.23 -9.35
CA ASN A 120 11.39 -30.81 -9.33
C ASN A 120 11.22 -30.25 -7.92
N VAL A 121 12.20 -29.48 -7.44
CA VAL A 121 12.18 -28.84 -6.13
C VAL A 121 12.75 -27.43 -6.25
N ILE A 122 11.95 -26.41 -5.97
CA ILE A 122 12.33 -25.00 -5.98
C ILE A 122 12.27 -24.45 -4.55
N LEU A 123 13.38 -23.92 -4.06
CA LEU A 123 13.42 -23.09 -2.86
C LEU A 123 13.13 -21.65 -3.28
N ARG A 124 12.02 -21.07 -2.81
CA ARG A 124 11.77 -19.64 -2.92
C ARG A 124 12.08 -18.98 -1.58
N ILE A 125 12.91 -17.95 -1.59
CA ILE A 125 13.44 -17.34 -0.37
C ILE A 125 13.56 -15.82 -0.51
N ARG A 126 13.05 -15.09 0.50
CA ARG A 126 13.40 -13.71 0.79
C ARG A 126 14.60 -13.74 1.73
N TYR A 127 15.64 -13.00 1.39
CA TYR A 127 16.85 -12.90 2.22
C TYR A 127 17.42 -11.49 2.14
N ASP A 128 17.87 -10.97 3.27
CA ASP A 128 18.52 -9.66 3.34
C ASP A 128 19.93 -9.71 2.73
N ASP A 129 20.97 -10.00 3.50
CA ASP A 129 22.34 -10.03 2.95
C ASP A 129 22.76 -11.39 2.35
N GLY A 130 22.58 -12.50 3.07
CA GLY A 130 23.00 -13.82 2.57
C GLY A 130 22.41 -15.02 3.32
N PHE A 131 22.56 -16.20 2.73
CA PHE A 131 22.12 -17.45 3.37
C PHE A 131 22.90 -18.69 2.90
N VAL A 132 22.87 -19.73 3.74
CA VAL A 132 23.18 -21.13 3.38
C VAL A 132 22.01 -22.02 3.82
N ALA A 133 21.44 -22.79 2.89
CA ALA A 133 20.26 -23.63 3.12
C ALA A 133 20.62 -25.13 3.03
N TYR A 134 19.99 -25.91 3.90
CA TYR A 134 20.16 -27.34 4.06
C TYR A 134 18.80 -28.03 4.05
N LEU A 135 18.70 -29.17 3.38
CA LEU A 135 17.55 -30.04 3.39
C LEU A 135 17.96 -31.39 3.97
N ASN A 136 17.33 -31.80 5.07
CA ASN A 136 17.54 -33.11 5.71
C ASN A 136 19.02 -33.45 5.95
N GLY A 137 19.83 -32.46 6.33
CA GLY A 137 21.25 -32.61 6.60
C GLY A 137 22.20 -32.27 5.43
N GLY A 138 21.69 -32.18 4.19
CA GLY A 138 22.51 -31.87 3.01
C GLY A 138 22.37 -30.40 2.61
N GLU A 139 23.47 -29.72 2.31
CA GLU A 139 23.42 -28.36 1.76
C GLU A 139 22.81 -28.38 0.35
N VAL A 140 21.84 -27.48 0.09
CA VAL A 140 21.10 -27.43 -1.18
C VAL A 140 21.25 -26.11 -1.93
N ALA A 141 21.52 -25.02 -1.23
CA ALA A 141 21.68 -23.70 -1.84
C ALA A 141 22.48 -22.75 -0.94
N ARG A 142 23.15 -21.78 -1.55
CA ARG A 142 23.74 -20.63 -0.85
C ARG A 142 23.74 -19.38 -1.73
N ARG A 143 23.63 -18.21 -1.12
CA ARG A 143 23.84 -16.90 -1.75
C ARG A 143 24.68 -16.02 -0.84
N ASN A 144 25.53 -15.20 -1.44
CA ASN A 144 26.35 -14.20 -0.76
C ASN A 144 27.18 -14.76 0.41
N PHE A 145 27.65 -16.01 0.32
CA PHE A 145 28.54 -16.61 1.31
C PHE A 145 29.59 -17.52 0.66
N THR A 146 30.86 -17.34 1.02
CA THR A 146 31.98 -18.16 0.55
C THR A 146 32.68 -18.86 1.71
N GLY A 147 33.03 -20.13 1.53
CA GLY A 147 33.73 -20.93 2.54
C GLY A 147 32.81 -21.81 3.38
N VAL A 148 33.26 -22.19 4.58
CA VAL A 148 32.52 -23.02 5.54
C VAL A 148 31.91 -22.10 6.60
N PRO A 149 30.57 -22.09 6.78
CA PRO A 149 29.94 -21.21 7.73
C PRO A 149 30.22 -21.63 9.17
N ALA A 150 30.65 -20.67 10.00
CA ALA A 150 30.67 -20.77 11.45
C ALA A 150 29.42 -20.09 12.03
N TRP A 151 29.06 -20.39 13.28
CA TRP A 151 27.82 -19.88 13.91
C TRP A 151 27.67 -18.36 13.94
N ASN A 152 28.78 -17.63 13.85
CA ASN A 152 28.82 -16.17 13.84
C ASN A 152 29.37 -15.60 12.53
N SER A 153 29.34 -16.39 11.45
CA SER A 153 29.71 -15.89 10.13
C SER A 153 28.82 -14.72 9.71
N THR A 154 29.40 -13.83 8.90
CA THR A 154 28.69 -12.74 8.20
C THR A 154 28.63 -13.04 6.70
N ALA A 155 27.72 -12.40 5.99
CA ALA A 155 27.62 -12.48 4.55
C ALA A 155 28.90 -11.94 3.88
N SER A 156 29.27 -12.51 2.74
CA SER A 156 30.40 -12.07 1.90
C SER A 156 30.06 -10.87 1.01
N ALA A 157 28.77 -10.58 0.82
CA ALA A 157 28.23 -9.45 0.08
C ALA A 157 26.82 -9.14 0.60
N GLY A 158 26.35 -7.91 0.42
CA GLY A 158 24.96 -7.56 0.74
C GLY A 158 23.99 -7.82 -0.40
N ASN A 159 22.70 -7.73 -0.13
CA ASN A 159 21.66 -7.75 -1.14
C ASN A 159 20.62 -6.66 -0.82
N ALA A 160 20.22 -5.90 -1.84
CA ALA A 160 19.50 -4.65 -1.65
C ALA A 160 18.07 -4.88 -1.13
N ASP A 161 17.56 -3.95 -0.32
CA ASP A 161 16.31 -4.14 0.42
C ASP A 161 15.11 -4.41 -0.49
N GLN A 162 15.07 -3.73 -1.64
CA GLN A 162 14.03 -3.95 -2.65
C GLN A 162 14.07 -5.36 -3.25
N ALA A 163 15.26 -5.97 -3.35
CA ALA A 163 15.42 -7.35 -3.78
C ALA A 163 15.13 -8.34 -2.64
N ALA A 164 15.50 -8.00 -1.40
CA ALA A 164 15.28 -8.83 -0.22
C ALA A 164 13.80 -9.14 0.06
N VAL A 165 12.89 -8.19 -0.21
CA VAL A 165 11.43 -8.38 -0.05
C VAL A 165 10.79 -9.21 -1.18
N THR A 166 11.55 -9.53 -2.23
CA THR A 166 11.09 -10.34 -3.37
C THR A 166 11.53 -11.80 -3.19
N LEU A 167 10.62 -12.76 -3.43
CA LEU A 167 10.95 -14.20 -3.35
C LEU A 167 11.89 -14.62 -4.49
N ALA A 168 13.17 -14.76 -4.18
CA ALA A 168 14.16 -15.30 -5.11
C ALA A 168 13.97 -16.81 -5.28
N SER A 169 13.96 -17.30 -6.53
CA SER A 169 13.81 -18.72 -6.83
C SER A 169 15.17 -19.39 -7.03
N VAL A 170 15.40 -20.50 -6.34
CA VAL A 170 16.58 -21.36 -6.48
C VAL A 170 16.13 -22.77 -6.83
N ASP A 171 16.50 -23.23 -8.02
CA ASP A 171 16.27 -24.61 -8.42
C ASP A 171 17.23 -25.53 -7.66
N ILE A 172 16.67 -26.37 -6.80
CA ILE A 172 17.39 -27.39 -6.02
C ILE A 172 16.96 -28.81 -6.42
N SER A 173 16.40 -28.99 -7.61
CA SER A 173 15.88 -30.28 -8.08
C SER A 173 16.93 -31.39 -8.10
N THR A 174 18.22 -31.06 -8.25
CA THR A 174 19.33 -32.03 -8.13
C THR A 174 19.44 -32.65 -6.74
N HIS A 175 18.82 -32.03 -5.73
CA HIS A 175 18.75 -32.47 -4.34
C HIS A 175 17.39 -33.09 -3.98
N ALA A 176 16.50 -33.35 -4.95
CA ALA A 176 15.19 -33.94 -4.70
C ALA A 176 15.27 -35.28 -3.95
N GLY A 177 16.34 -36.05 -4.17
CA GLY A 177 16.61 -37.30 -3.45
C GLY A 177 16.91 -37.14 -1.94
N LEU A 178 17.04 -35.90 -1.44
CA LEU A 178 17.11 -35.64 0.00
C LEU A 178 15.73 -35.62 0.66
N LEU A 179 14.65 -35.39 -0.11
CA LEU A 179 13.29 -35.43 0.43
C LEU A 179 12.95 -36.84 0.90
N ARG A 180 12.25 -36.90 2.03
CA ARG A 180 11.80 -38.14 2.65
C ARG A 180 10.28 -38.16 2.63
N GLN A 181 9.68 -39.34 2.55
CA GLN A 181 8.26 -39.48 2.86
C GLN A 181 8.05 -39.21 4.35
N GLY A 182 7.05 -38.39 4.70
CA GLY A 182 6.78 -37.96 6.08
C GLY A 182 7.63 -36.77 6.51
N ALA A 183 8.23 -36.85 7.70
CA ALA A 183 8.92 -35.73 8.33
C ALA A 183 10.21 -35.33 7.59
N ASN A 184 10.33 -34.02 7.34
CA ASN A 184 11.47 -33.37 6.71
C ASN A 184 11.86 -32.09 7.48
N LEU A 185 13.08 -31.62 7.23
CA LEU A 185 13.64 -30.42 7.82
C LEU A 185 14.32 -29.56 6.75
N LEU A 186 13.84 -28.33 6.59
CA LEU A 186 14.58 -27.26 5.92
C LEU A 186 15.29 -26.43 7.00
N ALA A 187 16.60 -26.29 6.89
CA ALA A 187 17.42 -25.54 7.82
C ALA A 187 18.15 -24.42 7.07
N ILE A 188 18.13 -23.20 7.60
CA ILE A 188 18.70 -22.01 6.94
C ILE A 188 19.60 -21.26 7.92
N HIS A 189 20.84 -21.01 7.50
CA HIS A 189 21.76 -20.09 8.16
C HIS A 189 21.64 -18.73 7.47
N GLY A 190 20.86 -17.83 8.05
CA GLY A 190 20.72 -16.45 7.57
C GLY A 190 21.88 -15.60 8.07
N LEU A 191 22.40 -14.73 7.21
CA LEU A 191 23.63 -13.97 7.45
C LEU A 191 23.38 -12.49 7.15
N ASN A 192 23.85 -11.62 8.05
CA ASN A 192 24.03 -10.18 7.83
C ASN A 192 25.47 -9.88 7.42
N LEU A 193 25.67 -8.76 6.72
CA LEU A 193 26.97 -8.26 6.27
C LEU A 193 27.84 -7.83 7.46
N SER A 194 27.21 -7.37 8.55
CA SER A 194 27.89 -7.04 9.80
C SER A 194 26.99 -7.23 11.02
N THR A 195 27.57 -7.23 12.21
CA THR A 195 26.79 -7.23 13.47
C THR A 195 25.99 -5.94 13.66
N GLY A 196 26.32 -4.86 12.94
CA GLY A 196 25.64 -3.56 13.02
C GLY A 196 24.67 -3.29 11.88
N SER A 197 24.35 -4.28 11.04
CA SER A 197 23.31 -4.14 10.02
C SER A 197 21.99 -3.70 10.67
N SER A 198 21.30 -2.75 10.03
CA SER A 198 20.06 -2.14 10.51
C SER A 198 18.87 -3.10 10.47
N ASP A 199 19.00 -4.17 9.70
CA ASP A 199 17.95 -5.06 9.26
C ASP A 199 18.45 -6.51 9.13
N PHE A 200 17.48 -7.43 9.05
CA PHE A 200 17.68 -8.85 8.74
C PHE A 200 16.35 -9.41 8.25
N LEU A 201 16.39 -10.29 7.24
CA LEU A 201 15.20 -11.00 6.78
C LEU A 201 15.58 -12.39 6.25
N ILE A 202 14.83 -13.41 6.70
CA ILE A 202 14.74 -14.72 6.07
C ILE A 202 13.27 -15.17 6.10
N SER A 203 12.71 -15.43 4.92
CA SER A 203 11.39 -16.08 4.77
C SER A 203 11.46 -17.04 3.59
N ALA A 204 11.03 -18.28 3.76
CA ALA A 204 11.19 -19.32 2.74
C ALA A 204 9.91 -20.12 2.50
N GLU A 205 9.76 -20.59 1.28
CA GLU A 205 8.79 -21.63 0.90
C GLU A 205 9.49 -22.65 -0.02
N LEU A 206 9.06 -23.90 0.09
CA LEU A 206 9.57 -25.00 -0.73
C LEU A 206 8.45 -25.51 -1.64
N ILE A 207 8.68 -25.47 -2.94
CA ILE A 207 7.74 -25.97 -3.95
C ILE A 207 8.33 -27.25 -4.53
N ALA A 208 7.66 -28.38 -4.35
CA ALA A 208 8.08 -29.66 -4.89
C ALA A 208 6.98 -30.27 -5.78
N GLY A 209 7.36 -30.85 -6.92
CA GLY A 209 6.44 -31.52 -7.84
C GLY A 209 7.05 -32.68 -8.62
N GLU A 210 6.19 -33.54 -9.15
CA GLU A 210 6.52 -34.57 -10.14
C GLU A 210 6.65 -33.92 -11.52
N ILE A 211 7.85 -33.85 -12.09
CA ILE A 211 8.00 -33.90 -13.55
C ILE A 211 7.87 -35.37 -13.93
N SER A 212 6.63 -35.84 -14.09
CA SER A 212 6.41 -36.71 -15.25
C SER A 212 6.74 -35.86 -16.47
N GLN A 213 7.27 -36.45 -17.54
CA GLN A 213 7.11 -35.80 -18.85
C GLN A 213 5.60 -35.73 -19.07
N GLY A 214 5.01 -34.63 -18.61
CA GLY A 214 3.57 -34.47 -18.56
C GLY A 214 3.06 -34.73 -19.96
N THR A 215 2.12 -35.65 -20.07
CA THR A 215 1.26 -35.67 -21.23
C THR A 215 0.75 -34.25 -21.43
N ILE A 216 0.75 -33.81 -22.69
CA ILE A 216 0.17 -32.53 -23.09
C ILE A 216 -1.18 -32.42 -22.37
N SER A 217 -1.40 -31.32 -21.61
CA SER A 217 -2.67 -31.12 -20.89
C SER A 217 -3.82 -31.41 -21.85
N PRO A 218 -4.91 -32.06 -21.42
CA PRO A 218 -6.11 -32.20 -22.26
C PRO A 218 -6.60 -30.84 -22.81
N ASP A 219 -6.31 -29.75 -22.09
CA ASP A 219 -6.65 -28.37 -22.46
C ASP A 219 -5.54 -27.65 -23.26
N ALA A 220 -4.41 -28.30 -23.52
CA ALA A 220 -3.34 -27.69 -24.30
C ALA A 220 -3.72 -27.65 -25.77
N ILE A 221 -3.69 -26.44 -26.32
CA ILE A 221 -4.00 -26.16 -27.71
C ILE A 221 -2.68 -26.15 -28.49
N GLU A 222 -2.57 -26.99 -29.51
CA GLU A 222 -1.47 -26.89 -30.47
C GLU A 222 -1.58 -25.54 -31.18
N TYR A 223 -0.51 -24.74 -31.13
CA TYR A 223 -0.49 -23.44 -31.81
C TYR A 223 -0.40 -23.66 -33.33
N THR A 224 -1.55 -23.73 -34.00
CA THR A 224 -1.65 -23.85 -35.46
C THR A 224 -2.03 -22.53 -36.14
N GLU A 225 -2.61 -21.59 -35.38
CA GLU A 225 -3.08 -20.30 -35.84
C GLU A 225 -2.91 -19.23 -34.73
N PRO A 226 -2.90 -17.93 -35.06
CA PRO A 226 -2.80 -16.87 -34.07
C PRO A 226 -3.87 -16.98 -32.98
N ILE A 227 -3.48 -16.85 -31.72
CA ILE A 227 -4.39 -16.86 -30.58
C ILE A 227 -5.02 -15.48 -30.46
N LEU A 228 -6.35 -15.40 -30.56
CA LEU A 228 -7.08 -14.16 -30.31
C LEU A 228 -7.19 -13.94 -28.80
N LEU A 229 -6.62 -12.84 -28.32
CA LEU A 229 -6.82 -12.37 -26.95
C LEU A 229 -8.03 -11.43 -26.93
N THR A 230 -9.10 -11.84 -26.26
CA THR A 230 -10.32 -11.03 -26.11
C THR A 230 -10.27 -10.11 -24.88
N GLY A 231 -9.18 -10.18 -24.10
CA GLY A 231 -8.94 -9.36 -22.93
C GLY A 231 -7.47 -9.41 -22.53
N SER A 232 -7.06 -8.46 -21.68
CA SER A 232 -5.69 -8.38 -21.20
C SER A 232 -5.26 -9.69 -20.55
N THR A 233 -4.11 -10.23 -20.97
CA THR A 233 -3.70 -11.59 -20.62
C THR A 233 -2.21 -11.65 -20.33
N HIS A 234 -1.86 -12.24 -19.18
CA HIS A 234 -0.50 -12.65 -18.88
C HIS A 234 -0.23 -14.03 -19.49
N VAL A 235 0.61 -14.07 -20.51
CA VAL A 235 0.93 -15.27 -21.29
C VAL A 235 2.25 -15.84 -20.81
N LYS A 236 2.26 -17.13 -20.50
CA LYS A 236 3.48 -17.92 -20.27
C LYS A 236 3.63 -18.93 -21.40
N ALA A 237 4.82 -18.99 -21.99
CA ALA A 237 5.10 -19.84 -23.13
C ALA A 237 6.48 -20.52 -22.99
N ARG A 238 6.58 -21.74 -23.49
CA ARG A 238 7.84 -22.48 -23.66
C ARG A 238 7.70 -23.43 -24.85
N THR A 239 8.81 -23.72 -25.52
CA THR A 239 8.83 -24.65 -26.66
C THR A 239 9.37 -26.01 -26.24
N LEU A 240 8.91 -27.08 -26.88
CA LEU A 240 9.39 -28.45 -26.65
C LEU A 240 10.13 -28.94 -27.89
N ALA A 241 11.44 -29.19 -27.76
CA ALA A 241 12.29 -29.77 -28.80
C ALA A 241 13.19 -30.86 -28.19
N GLY A 242 12.58 -32.00 -27.84
CA GLY A 242 13.23 -33.08 -27.06
C GLY A 242 13.40 -32.76 -25.57
N GLN A 243 13.56 -31.47 -25.22
CA GLN A 243 13.47 -30.91 -23.87
C GLN A 243 12.71 -29.58 -23.91
N TRP A 244 12.11 -29.19 -22.78
CA TRP A 244 11.42 -27.89 -22.65
C TRP A 244 12.45 -26.74 -22.62
N SER A 245 12.13 -25.64 -23.30
CA SER A 245 12.85 -24.37 -23.10
C SER A 245 12.56 -23.79 -21.72
N ALA A 246 13.33 -22.78 -21.33
CA ALA A 246 12.93 -21.88 -20.25
C ALA A 246 11.54 -21.28 -20.53
N VAL A 247 10.81 -20.96 -19.46
CA VAL A 247 9.55 -20.22 -19.56
C VAL A 247 9.87 -18.79 -19.96
N ASN A 248 9.17 -18.31 -20.99
CA ASN A 248 9.08 -16.92 -21.35
C ASN A 248 7.69 -16.41 -20.97
N GLU A 249 7.58 -15.21 -20.42
CA GLU A 249 6.30 -14.63 -20.03
C GLU A 249 6.19 -13.17 -20.48
N ALA A 250 4.97 -12.77 -20.86
CA ALA A 250 4.67 -11.42 -21.29
C ALA A 250 3.20 -11.10 -20.97
N THR A 251 2.91 -9.85 -20.61
CA THR A 251 1.53 -9.38 -20.47
C THR A 251 1.13 -8.58 -21.70
N PHE A 252 -0.01 -8.95 -22.28
CA PHE A 252 -0.61 -8.25 -23.40
C PHE A 252 -1.82 -7.47 -22.88
N ALA A 253 -1.77 -6.15 -22.97
CA ALA A 253 -2.95 -5.31 -22.74
C ALA A 253 -3.86 -5.36 -23.98
N VAL A 254 -5.16 -5.51 -23.79
CA VAL A 254 -6.16 -5.51 -24.87
C VAL A 254 -7.12 -4.35 -24.65
N GLY A 255 -7.32 -3.56 -25.71
CA GLY A 255 -8.20 -2.40 -25.69
C GLY A 255 -7.52 -1.10 -25.22
N PRO A 256 -8.18 0.04 -25.43
CA PRO A 256 -7.64 1.38 -25.14
C PRO A 256 -7.77 1.75 -23.65
N VAL A 257 -7.42 0.85 -22.73
CA VAL A 257 -7.60 1.07 -21.27
C VAL A 257 -6.81 2.29 -20.80
N ALA A 258 -5.55 2.42 -21.19
CA ALA A 258 -4.72 3.55 -20.77
C ALA A 258 -5.22 4.88 -21.36
N GLU A 259 -5.82 4.83 -22.54
CA GLU A 259 -6.32 5.98 -23.25
C GLU A 259 -7.69 6.44 -22.69
N ASN A 260 -8.52 5.52 -22.17
CA ASN A 260 -9.93 5.77 -21.85
C ASN A 260 -10.34 5.60 -20.39
N LEU A 261 -9.55 4.92 -19.55
CA LEU A 261 -9.86 4.79 -18.12
C LEU A 261 -9.39 6.03 -17.37
N ARG A 262 -10.24 6.60 -16.53
CA ARG A 262 -9.92 7.76 -15.70
C ARG A 262 -10.34 7.53 -14.26
N ILE A 263 -9.58 8.06 -13.30
CA ILE A 263 -10.07 8.22 -11.93
C ILE A 263 -11.05 9.40 -11.97
N SER A 264 -12.26 9.20 -11.46
CA SER A 264 -13.32 10.22 -11.43
C SER A 264 -13.54 10.77 -10.03
N GLU A 265 -13.37 9.95 -9.00
CA GLU A 265 -13.72 10.32 -7.63
C GLU A 265 -12.88 9.54 -6.61
N ILE A 266 -12.49 10.20 -5.51
CA ILE A 266 -11.87 9.56 -4.34
C ILE A 266 -12.54 10.03 -3.05
N MET A 267 -12.99 9.08 -2.24
CA MET A 267 -13.51 9.32 -0.89
C MET A 267 -12.43 8.88 0.11
N TYR A 268 -11.55 9.81 0.47
CA TYR A 268 -10.39 9.53 1.31
C TYR A 268 -10.64 9.76 2.81
N HIS A 269 -11.66 10.54 3.17
CA HIS A 269 -12.02 10.80 4.57
C HIS A 269 -13.55 10.84 4.74
N PRO A 270 -14.22 9.69 4.56
CA PRO A 270 -15.66 9.56 4.76
C PRO A 270 -16.08 9.74 6.23
N ALA A 271 -17.36 10.01 6.45
CA ALA A 271 -17.95 10.08 7.79
C ALA A 271 -17.92 8.73 8.53
N ASP A 272 -18.18 7.62 7.83
CA ASP A 272 -17.84 6.27 8.32
C ASP A 272 -16.44 5.91 7.80
N PRO A 273 -15.43 5.74 8.67
CA PRO A 273 -14.06 5.56 8.25
C PRO A 273 -13.79 4.27 7.45
N ASN A 274 -14.74 3.34 7.32
CA ASN A 274 -14.56 2.10 6.56
C ASN A 274 -15.18 2.16 5.15
N THR A 275 -15.75 3.31 4.76
CA THR A 275 -16.45 3.45 3.47
C THR A 275 -15.64 4.22 2.43
N GLU A 276 -14.31 4.19 2.55
CA GLU A 276 -13.42 4.80 1.56
C GLU A 276 -13.54 4.08 0.21
N TYR A 277 -13.46 4.86 -0.88
CA TYR A 277 -13.49 4.30 -2.22
C TYR A 277 -12.69 5.12 -3.23
N ILE A 278 -12.30 4.45 -4.30
CA ILE A 278 -11.79 5.07 -5.52
C ILE A 278 -12.73 4.66 -6.66
N GLU A 279 -13.24 5.66 -7.37
CA GLU A 279 -14.06 5.47 -8.55
C GLU A 279 -13.25 5.71 -9.83
N LEU A 280 -13.52 4.86 -10.82
CA LEU A 280 -13.01 5.03 -12.17
C LEU A 280 -14.16 5.06 -13.18
N THR A 281 -13.97 5.85 -14.23
CA THR A 281 -14.91 5.95 -15.35
C THR A 281 -14.23 5.66 -16.68
N ASN A 282 -14.99 5.10 -17.62
CA ASN A 282 -14.57 4.91 -19.00
C ASN A 282 -15.01 6.11 -19.85
N VAL A 283 -14.09 7.01 -20.16
CA VAL A 283 -14.35 8.21 -20.99
C VAL A 283 -14.34 7.92 -22.50
N GLY A 284 -14.08 6.66 -22.88
CA GLY A 284 -14.03 6.22 -24.27
C GLY A 284 -15.38 5.84 -24.86
N ALA A 285 -15.38 5.58 -26.17
CA ALA A 285 -16.57 5.15 -26.93
C ALA A 285 -16.77 3.63 -27.00
N GLU A 286 -15.83 2.84 -26.47
CA GLU A 286 -15.86 1.37 -26.50
C GLU A 286 -15.84 0.81 -25.08
N THR A 287 -16.47 -0.35 -24.87
CA THR A 287 -16.34 -1.09 -23.61
C THR A 287 -14.88 -1.51 -23.41
N ILE A 288 -14.31 -1.17 -22.27
CA ILE A 288 -12.97 -1.59 -21.87
C ILE A 288 -13.05 -2.70 -20.83
N ASN A 289 -12.06 -3.58 -20.78
CA ASN A 289 -11.93 -4.61 -19.76
C ASN A 289 -10.70 -4.31 -18.91
N LEU A 290 -10.89 -4.31 -17.59
CA LEU A 290 -9.88 -3.86 -16.64
C LEU A 290 -8.96 -4.97 -16.14
N ARG A 291 -9.08 -6.19 -16.65
CA ARG A 291 -8.27 -7.32 -16.21
C ARG A 291 -6.78 -6.98 -16.18
N LEU A 292 -6.16 -7.21 -15.02
CA LEU A 292 -4.74 -6.91 -14.72
C LEU A 292 -4.38 -5.42 -14.66
N ALA A 293 -5.30 -4.49 -14.87
CA ALA A 293 -5.09 -3.10 -14.45
C ALA A 293 -4.89 -3.06 -12.93
N LYS A 294 -4.17 -2.05 -12.45
CA LYS A 294 -3.71 -2.02 -11.06
C LYS A 294 -3.77 -0.61 -10.47
N LEU A 295 -4.27 -0.52 -9.24
CA LEU A 295 -4.03 0.60 -8.34
C LEU A 295 -2.87 0.25 -7.40
N SER A 296 -1.99 1.23 -7.18
CA SER A 296 -0.78 1.11 -6.37
C SER A 296 -0.40 2.47 -5.80
N ARG A 297 0.49 2.48 -4.79
CA ARG A 297 0.84 3.68 -4.01
C ARG A 297 -0.42 4.20 -3.28
N GLY A 298 -0.47 3.96 -1.98
CA GLY A 298 -1.68 4.05 -1.15
C GLY A 298 -2.42 2.75 -1.00
N VAL A 299 -3.21 2.39 -2.00
CA VAL A 299 -3.95 1.12 -2.00
C VAL A 299 -3.31 0.11 -2.96
N ASP A 300 -3.47 -1.19 -2.68
CA ASP A 300 -3.08 -2.28 -3.58
C ASP A 300 -4.32 -3.03 -4.07
N PHE A 301 -4.59 -2.91 -5.37
CA PHE A 301 -5.70 -3.62 -6.01
C PHE A 301 -5.37 -3.98 -7.44
N THR A 302 -5.58 -5.24 -7.81
CA THR A 302 -5.47 -5.70 -9.21
C THR A 302 -6.84 -6.13 -9.69
N PHE A 303 -7.32 -5.48 -10.74
CA PHE A 303 -8.65 -5.72 -11.29
C PHE A 303 -8.76 -7.13 -11.89
N GLY A 304 -9.87 -7.80 -11.56
CA GLY A 304 -10.29 -9.05 -12.16
C GLY A 304 -10.90 -8.84 -13.56
N ASP A 305 -11.72 -9.79 -14.01
CA ASP A 305 -12.39 -9.72 -15.32
C ASP A 305 -13.62 -8.78 -15.27
N VAL A 306 -13.35 -7.47 -15.22
CA VAL A 306 -14.38 -6.42 -15.10
C VAL A 306 -14.47 -5.62 -16.38
N ALA A 307 -15.68 -5.52 -16.95
CA ALA A 307 -15.95 -4.74 -18.15
C ALA A 307 -16.69 -3.45 -17.81
N VAL A 308 -16.21 -2.32 -18.33
CA VAL A 308 -16.80 -1.00 -18.11
C VAL A 308 -17.27 -0.44 -19.45
N ALA A 309 -18.59 -0.24 -19.58
CA ALA A 309 -19.19 0.32 -20.79
C ALA A 309 -18.76 1.79 -21.01
N PRO A 310 -18.94 2.36 -22.22
CA PRO A 310 -18.75 3.80 -22.46
C PRO A 310 -19.55 4.65 -21.47
N GLY A 311 -18.91 5.59 -20.78
CA GLY A 311 -19.50 6.41 -19.71
C GLY A 311 -19.89 5.62 -18.45
N GLY A 312 -19.50 4.35 -18.35
CA GLY A 312 -19.76 3.53 -17.17
C GLY A 312 -18.73 3.77 -16.06
N TYR A 313 -19.15 3.46 -14.84
CA TYR A 313 -18.36 3.61 -13.62
C TYR A 313 -18.01 2.25 -13.01
N VAL A 314 -16.94 2.23 -12.23
CA VAL A 314 -16.52 1.09 -11.44
C VAL A 314 -15.84 1.58 -10.15
N LEU A 315 -16.12 0.90 -9.03
CA LEU A 315 -15.58 1.25 -7.73
C LEU A 315 -14.63 0.19 -7.21
N VAL A 316 -13.60 0.61 -6.50
CA VAL A 316 -12.91 -0.23 -5.53
C VAL A 316 -13.09 0.40 -4.16
N VAL A 317 -13.40 -0.42 -3.16
CA VAL A 317 -13.79 0.04 -1.82
C VAL A 317 -12.89 -0.57 -0.76
N GLU A 318 -12.77 0.06 0.41
CA GLU A 318 -12.01 -0.51 1.54
C GLU A 318 -12.71 -1.78 2.08
N ASP A 319 -13.99 -1.63 2.42
CA ASP A 319 -14.85 -2.68 2.96
C ASP A 319 -16.20 -2.68 2.24
N VAL A 320 -16.55 -3.78 1.57
CA VAL A 320 -17.81 -3.90 0.82
C VAL A 320 -19.01 -3.91 1.74
N ASP A 321 -18.93 -4.60 2.88
CA ASP A 321 -20.06 -4.73 3.79
C ASP A 321 -20.37 -3.37 4.45
N ALA A 322 -19.33 -2.61 4.82
CA ALA A 322 -19.49 -1.25 5.35
C ALA A 322 -20.04 -0.29 4.29
N PHE A 323 -19.46 -0.33 3.08
CA PHE A 323 -19.92 0.50 1.97
C PHE A 323 -21.40 0.22 1.64
N GLU A 324 -21.78 -1.04 1.47
CA GLU A 324 -23.17 -1.41 1.17
C GLU A 324 -24.15 -1.11 2.32
N ALA A 325 -23.67 -1.06 3.57
CA ALA A 325 -24.50 -0.64 4.70
C ALA A 325 -24.85 0.86 4.67
N VAL A 326 -23.94 1.70 4.16
CA VAL A 326 -24.13 3.16 4.05
C VAL A 326 -24.82 3.54 2.73
N TYR A 327 -24.33 3.04 1.61
CA TYR A 327 -24.78 3.44 0.27
C TYR A 327 -25.93 2.57 -0.26
N GLY A 328 -26.08 1.35 0.25
CA GLY A 328 -27.02 0.35 -0.25
C GLY A 328 -26.39 -0.60 -1.28
N LEU A 329 -27.20 -1.56 -1.75
CA LEU A 329 -26.78 -2.59 -2.70
C LEU A 329 -26.87 -2.13 -4.16
N GLY A 330 -26.03 -2.69 -5.02
CA GLY A 330 -26.18 -2.59 -6.49
C GLY A 330 -25.21 -1.63 -7.18
N PHE A 331 -24.24 -1.08 -6.47
CA PHE A 331 -23.15 -0.28 -7.05
C PHE A 331 -22.18 -1.15 -7.86
N PRO A 332 -21.50 -0.60 -8.89
CA PRO A 332 -20.57 -1.36 -9.72
C PRO A 332 -19.20 -1.57 -9.03
N ILE A 333 -19.20 -2.29 -7.91
CA ILE A 333 -18.00 -2.59 -7.12
C ILE A 333 -17.19 -3.71 -7.78
N ALA A 334 -15.94 -3.44 -8.14
CA ALA A 334 -14.99 -4.42 -8.66
C ALA A 334 -14.34 -5.28 -7.57
N GLY A 335 -14.23 -4.77 -6.34
CA GLY A 335 -13.74 -5.51 -5.19
C GLY A 335 -13.17 -4.62 -4.09
N GLN A 336 -12.62 -5.29 -3.07
CA GLN A 336 -11.93 -4.64 -1.95
C GLN A 336 -10.44 -4.48 -2.23
N TYR A 337 -9.90 -3.28 -2.00
CA TYR A 337 -8.46 -3.05 -2.04
C TYR A 337 -7.79 -3.37 -0.70
N ALA A 338 -6.48 -3.61 -0.72
CA ALA A 338 -5.68 -3.71 0.49
C ALA A 338 -4.98 -2.37 0.79
N GLY A 339 -4.79 -2.07 2.08
CA GLY A 339 -4.36 -0.74 2.53
C GLY A 339 -5.55 0.14 2.88
N LYS A 340 -5.30 1.44 3.02
CA LYS A 340 -6.27 2.48 3.39
C LYS A 340 -5.80 3.79 2.76
N LEU A 341 -6.73 4.65 2.37
CA LEU A 341 -6.37 6.01 1.95
C LEU A 341 -5.88 6.83 3.15
N ASP A 342 -4.80 7.59 2.99
CA ASP A 342 -4.33 8.49 4.04
C ASP A 342 -5.21 9.74 4.11
N ASN A 343 -5.82 10.00 5.26
CA ASN A 343 -6.67 11.16 5.48
C ASN A 343 -5.90 12.47 5.25
N ALA A 344 -4.58 12.51 5.47
CA ALA A 344 -3.77 13.72 5.27
C ALA A 344 -3.33 13.93 3.80
N GLY A 345 -3.66 13.00 2.91
CA GLY A 345 -3.19 12.99 1.53
C GLY A 345 -2.03 12.05 1.28
N GLU A 346 -2.01 11.49 0.07
CA GLU A 346 -0.94 10.61 -0.37
C GLU A 346 -0.90 10.50 -1.89
N ARG A 347 -0.05 9.62 -2.42
CA ARG A 347 0.12 9.41 -3.85
C ARG A 347 -0.60 8.16 -4.32
N ILE A 348 -1.49 8.30 -5.30
CA ILE A 348 -2.18 7.21 -6.01
C ILE A 348 -1.58 7.01 -7.40
N GLU A 349 -1.44 5.75 -7.83
CA GLU A 349 -1.02 5.38 -9.18
C GLU A 349 -1.91 4.29 -9.78
N LEU A 350 -2.51 4.58 -10.93
CA LEU A 350 -3.29 3.67 -11.75
C LEU A 350 -2.46 3.23 -12.97
N GLN A 351 -2.36 1.92 -13.21
CA GLN A 351 -1.64 1.32 -14.32
C GLN A 351 -2.52 0.38 -15.14
N ASP A 352 -2.25 0.27 -16.43
CA ASP A 352 -2.85 -0.76 -17.28
C ASP A 352 -2.19 -2.14 -17.07
N ALA A 353 -2.73 -3.16 -17.74
CA ALA A 353 -2.21 -4.53 -17.65
C ALA A 353 -0.75 -4.69 -18.07
N ALA A 354 -0.23 -3.82 -18.94
CA ALA A 354 1.17 -3.84 -19.38
C ALA A 354 2.10 -3.03 -18.46
N GLY A 355 1.58 -2.44 -17.38
CA GLY A 355 2.31 -1.59 -16.45
C GLY A 355 2.50 -0.16 -16.96
N ARG A 356 1.77 0.27 -18.00
CA ARG A 356 1.76 1.68 -18.41
C ARG A 356 0.94 2.48 -17.41
N THR A 357 1.53 3.54 -16.86
CA THR A 357 0.82 4.49 -16.00
C THR A 357 -0.29 5.20 -16.77
N ILE A 358 -1.50 5.15 -16.23
CA ILE A 358 -2.70 5.84 -16.71
C ILE A 358 -2.85 7.17 -15.96
N HIS A 359 -2.88 7.09 -14.62
CA HIS A 359 -2.88 8.25 -13.73
C HIS A 359 -1.87 8.08 -12.63
N LYS A 360 -1.30 9.20 -12.18
CA LYS A 360 -0.39 9.23 -11.06
C LYS A 360 -0.39 10.61 -10.44
N PHE A 361 -1.00 10.75 -9.28
CA PHE A 361 -1.14 12.05 -8.62
C PHE A 361 -1.07 11.91 -7.10
N SER A 362 -0.86 13.03 -6.42
CA SER A 362 -1.01 13.17 -4.98
C SER A 362 -2.18 14.07 -4.65
N TYR A 363 -3.07 13.63 -3.76
CA TYR A 363 -4.11 14.46 -3.18
C TYR A 363 -3.67 15.00 -1.81
N SER A 364 -4.38 16.02 -1.31
CA SER A 364 -4.12 16.64 -0.01
C SER A 364 -5.44 16.99 0.66
N ASP A 365 -5.49 16.79 1.97
CA ASP A 365 -6.57 17.23 2.87
C ASP A 365 -6.84 18.74 2.80
N GLY A 366 -5.79 19.56 2.72
CA GLY A 366 -5.89 21.02 2.62
C GLY A 366 -6.37 21.55 1.27
N TRP A 367 -6.87 20.69 0.37
CA TRP A 367 -7.46 21.16 -0.88
C TRP A 367 -8.86 21.70 -0.67
N TYR A 368 -9.74 20.99 0.02
CA TYR A 368 -11.10 21.44 0.29
C TYR A 368 -11.52 20.94 1.67
N ASP A 369 -11.87 21.86 2.58
CA ASP A 369 -12.11 21.49 3.98
C ASP A 369 -13.28 20.50 4.14
N VAL A 370 -14.31 20.63 3.29
CA VAL A 370 -15.47 19.72 3.29
C VAL A 370 -15.13 18.29 2.85
N THR A 371 -14.01 18.06 2.16
CA THR A 371 -13.61 16.70 1.77
C THR A 371 -12.82 15.98 2.86
N ASP A 372 -12.44 16.68 3.93
CA ASP A 372 -11.61 16.16 5.00
C ASP A 372 -12.45 15.79 6.23
N GLY A 373 -13.25 14.72 6.12
CA GLY A 373 -13.98 14.16 7.25
C GLY A 373 -15.42 14.65 7.40
N MET A 374 -15.86 15.60 6.55
CA MET A 374 -17.27 16.02 6.48
C MET A 374 -18.11 15.20 5.50
N GLY A 375 -17.53 14.12 4.96
CA GLY A 375 -18.23 13.16 4.12
C GLY A 375 -18.33 13.52 2.63
N PHE A 376 -17.72 14.62 2.16
CA PHE A 376 -17.62 14.91 0.73
C PHE A 376 -16.38 14.23 0.13
N SER A 377 -16.47 13.82 -1.13
CA SER A 377 -15.33 13.25 -1.86
C SER A 377 -14.61 14.30 -2.70
N LEU A 378 -13.38 14.01 -3.11
CA LEU A 378 -12.73 14.73 -4.20
C LEU A 378 -13.20 14.14 -5.53
N THR A 379 -13.86 14.96 -6.33
CA THR A 379 -14.38 14.63 -7.65
C THR A 379 -13.62 15.39 -8.73
N VAL A 380 -13.17 14.70 -9.78
CA VAL A 380 -12.51 15.33 -10.94
C VAL A 380 -13.55 16.14 -11.72
N LYS A 381 -13.26 17.41 -12.02
CA LYS A 381 -14.22 18.33 -12.66
C LYS A 381 -14.72 17.85 -14.02
N ASP A 382 -13.81 17.35 -14.85
CA ASP A 382 -14.11 16.79 -16.17
C ASP A 382 -13.12 15.66 -16.50
N PRO A 383 -13.42 14.41 -16.13
CA PRO A 383 -12.54 13.27 -16.39
C PRO A 383 -12.25 13.07 -17.88
N ALA A 384 -13.15 13.47 -18.78
CA ALA A 384 -13.01 13.25 -20.22
C ALA A 384 -12.08 14.27 -20.88
N ALA A 385 -12.06 15.52 -20.39
CA ALA A 385 -11.21 16.58 -20.94
C ALA A 385 -9.89 16.80 -20.20
N ILE A 386 -9.74 16.32 -18.96
CA ILE A 386 -8.54 16.57 -18.14
C ILE A 386 -7.29 15.89 -18.72
N ASP A 387 -6.15 16.58 -18.66
CA ASP A 387 -4.84 15.93 -18.86
C ASP A 387 -4.61 14.93 -17.73
N PRO A 388 -4.35 13.63 -18.02
CA PRO A 388 -4.11 12.62 -16.98
C PRO A 388 -2.99 12.94 -15.99
N ASN A 389 -2.07 13.85 -16.34
CA ASN A 389 -0.97 14.30 -15.49
C ASN A 389 -1.29 15.57 -14.68
N ALA A 390 -2.47 16.17 -14.86
CA ALA A 390 -2.87 17.41 -14.18
C ALA A 390 -3.58 17.16 -12.84
N LEU A 391 -3.82 15.90 -12.47
CA LEU A 391 -4.52 15.54 -11.22
C LEU A 391 -3.72 15.87 -9.94
N ASP A 392 -2.45 16.27 -10.03
CA ASP A 392 -1.68 16.80 -8.89
C ASP A 392 -2.10 18.24 -8.48
N ALA A 393 -2.97 18.90 -9.26
CA ALA A 393 -3.41 20.25 -9.00
C ALA A 393 -4.82 20.27 -8.37
N LYS A 394 -4.98 21.03 -7.27
CA LYS A 394 -6.29 21.30 -6.61
C LYS A 394 -7.38 21.66 -7.64
N ASP A 395 -7.05 22.49 -8.62
CA ASP A 395 -8.01 22.98 -9.63
C ASP A 395 -8.57 21.89 -10.57
N ALA A 396 -7.95 20.71 -10.64
CA ALA A 396 -8.51 19.57 -11.37
C ALA A 396 -9.68 18.90 -10.63
N TRP A 397 -9.79 19.17 -9.32
CA TRP A 397 -10.74 18.55 -8.40
C TRP A 397 -11.75 19.57 -7.89
N ARG A 398 -12.84 19.07 -7.34
CA ARG A 398 -13.84 19.80 -6.56
C ARG A 398 -14.41 18.85 -5.51
N PRO A 399 -15.08 19.37 -4.46
CA PRO A 399 -15.94 18.52 -3.65
C PRO A 399 -17.08 17.91 -4.48
N SER A 400 -17.56 16.74 -4.08
CA SER A 400 -18.83 16.20 -4.58
C SER A 400 -20.00 17.14 -4.28
N ALA A 401 -21.05 17.10 -5.09
CA ALA A 401 -22.25 17.90 -4.89
C ALA A 401 -22.98 17.53 -3.58
N HIS A 402 -22.87 16.27 -3.17
CA HIS A 402 -23.59 15.67 -2.06
C HIS A 402 -22.63 15.11 -1.00
N GLU A 403 -23.06 15.15 0.27
CA GLU A 403 -22.46 14.36 1.33
C GLU A 403 -22.57 12.87 0.98
N GLY A 404 -21.51 12.11 1.25
CA GLY A 404 -21.33 10.73 0.82
C GLY A 404 -20.72 10.60 -0.58
N GLY A 405 -20.52 11.69 -1.32
CA GLY A 405 -19.99 11.59 -2.68
C GLY A 405 -21.04 11.21 -3.73
N SER A 406 -20.59 10.82 -4.92
CA SER A 406 -21.41 10.44 -6.06
C SER A 406 -21.08 9.05 -6.63
N PRO A 407 -20.92 8.01 -5.79
CA PRO A 407 -20.48 6.71 -6.27
C PRO A 407 -21.42 6.14 -7.34
N GLY A 408 -20.87 5.83 -8.51
CA GLY A 408 -21.53 5.23 -9.65
C GLY A 408 -22.21 6.20 -10.62
N PHE A 409 -22.10 7.53 -10.46
CA PHE A 409 -22.73 8.50 -11.36
C PHE A 409 -22.02 9.87 -11.41
N ASP A 410 -22.36 10.69 -12.41
CA ASP A 410 -21.85 12.06 -12.57
C ASP A 410 -22.73 13.07 -11.83
N ASP A 411 -22.15 13.85 -10.93
CA ASP A 411 -22.79 14.91 -10.14
C ASP A 411 -22.49 16.33 -10.65
N SER A 412 -21.82 16.49 -11.80
CA SER A 412 -21.43 17.80 -12.34
C SER A 412 -22.62 18.74 -12.63
N GLY A 413 -23.83 18.21 -12.81
CA GLY A 413 -25.05 19.01 -12.97
C GLY A 413 -25.68 19.52 -11.68
N ASP A 414 -25.25 19.02 -10.53
CA ASP A 414 -25.83 19.34 -9.21
C ASP A 414 -24.96 20.33 -8.41
N VAL A 415 -23.70 20.52 -8.82
CA VAL A 415 -22.75 21.40 -8.14
C VAL A 415 -22.75 22.79 -8.78
N VAL A 416 -22.51 23.82 -7.96
CA VAL A 416 -22.19 25.16 -8.45
C VAL A 416 -20.72 25.20 -8.85
N GLU A 417 -20.40 25.68 -10.06
CA GLU A 417 -19.00 25.69 -10.54
C GLU A 417 -18.10 26.57 -9.64
N LEU A 418 -16.98 26.04 -9.15
CA LEU A 418 -16.06 26.81 -8.30
C LEU A 418 -15.60 28.12 -8.96
N GLY A 419 -15.59 29.20 -8.19
CA GLY A 419 -15.17 30.52 -8.63
C GLY A 419 -16.28 31.38 -9.24
N VAL A 420 -17.51 30.86 -9.39
CA VAL A 420 -18.67 31.66 -9.84
C VAL A 420 -19.19 32.62 -8.77
N VAL A 421 -19.04 32.28 -7.48
CA VAL A 421 -19.27 33.18 -6.35
C VAL A 421 -18.04 33.19 -5.44
N VAL A 422 -17.38 34.32 -5.32
CA VAL A 422 -16.15 34.41 -4.53
C VAL A 422 -16.29 35.32 -3.33
N ILE A 423 -15.49 35.06 -2.30
CA ILE A 423 -15.21 36.06 -1.27
C ILE A 423 -14.38 37.16 -1.93
N ASN A 424 -15.02 38.32 -2.14
CA ASN A 424 -14.45 39.40 -2.93
C ASN A 424 -13.64 40.37 -2.08
N GLU A 425 -14.18 40.76 -0.92
CA GLU A 425 -13.55 41.72 -0.01
C GLU A 425 -14.02 41.44 1.43
N VAL A 426 -13.15 41.62 2.40
CA VAL A 426 -13.42 41.49 3.83
C VAL A 426 -12.88 42.70 4.57
N MET A 427 -13.60 43.15 5.60
CA MET A 427 -13.24 44.26 6.47
C MET A 427 -13.33 43.83 7.94
N PRO A 428 -12.20 43.62 8.62
CA PRO A 428 -12.17 43.18 10.02
C PRO A 428 -12.08 44.30 11.08
N ASP A 429 -12.08 45.58 10.66
CA ASP A 429 -12.15 46.73 11.58
C ASP A 429 -12.51 47.99 10.78
N ALA A 430 -13.80 48.16 10.44
CA ALA A 430 -14.22 49.31 9.63
C ALA A 430 -14.04 50.65 10.37
N ALA A 431 -13.37 51.59 9.71
CA ALA A 431 -13.23 52.95 10.22
C ALA A 431 -14.60 53.61 10.44
N GLY A 432 -14.77 54.28 11.59
CA GLY A 432 -16.00 55.00 11.90
C GLY A 432 -17.11 54.15 12.54
N GLY A 433 -16.83 52.89 12.89
CA GLY A 433 -17.73 52.04 13.68
C GLY A 433 -18.83 51.36 12.87
N LEU A 434 -18.56 51.06 11.59
CA LEU A 434 -19.47 50.37 10.68
C LEU A 434 -19.47 48.84 10.83
N GLY A 435 -18.76 48.31 11.85
CA GLY A 435 -18.64 46.86 12.10
C GLY A 435 -17.83 46.14 11.03
N ASP A 436 -17.66 44.84 11.23
CA ASP A 436 -16.98 44.00 10.26
C ASP A 436 -17.92 43.68 9.10
N TRP A 437 -17.37 43.36 7.92
CA TRP A 437 -18.20 42.92 6.81
C TRP A 437 -17.46 41.98 5.86
N ILE A 438 -18.25 41.12 5.22
CA ILE A 438 -17.84 40.17 4.19
C ILE A 438 -18.63 40.49 2.93
N GLU A 439 -17.93 40.59 1.80
CA GLU A 439 -18.55 40.77 0.49
C GLU A 439 -18.34 39.56 -0.40
N LEU A 440 -19.44 39.10 -0.99
CA LEU A 440 -19.44 38.08 -2.04
C LEU A 440 -19.63 38.73 -3.41
N HIS A 441 -18.99 38.19 -4.44
CA HIS A 441 -19.12 38.63 -5.82
C HIS A 441 -19.49 37.49 -6.75
N ASN A 442 -20.51 37.72 -7.58
CA ASN A 442 -20.86 36.83 -8.69
C ASN A 442 -20.00 37.18 -9.91
N THR A 443 -19.12 36.27 -10.31
CA THR A 443 -18.17 36.48 -11.42
C THR A 443 -18.76 36.20 -12.80
N THR A 444 -20.02 35.78 -12.86
CA THR A 444 -20.71 35.36 -14.09
C THR A 444 -21.64 36.43 -14.63
N ASP A 445 -22.15 36.21 -15.85
CA ASP A 445 -23.19 37.01 -16.49
C ASP A 445 -24.62 36.52 -16.21
N GLU A 446 -24.78 35.52 -15.35
CA GLU A 446 -26.06 34.97 -14.91
C GLU A 446 -26.33 35.28 -13.44
N ALA A 447 -27.60 35.30 -13.03
CA ALA A 447 -27.95 35.52 -11.62
C ALA A 447 -27.75 34.23 -10.81
N ILE A 448 -27.12 34.33 -9.63
CA ILE A 448 -26.83 33.17 -8.77
C ILE A 448 -27.63 33.28 -7.47
N ASN A 449 -28.38 32.23 -7.14
CA ASN A 449 -29.04 32.09 -5.85
C ASN A 449 -28.02 31.58 -4.82
N VAL A 450 -27.77 32.38 -3.80
CA VAL A 450 -26.89 32.07 -2.67
C VAL A 450 -27.68 31.93 -1.35
N GLY A 451 -29.01 31.96 -1.41
CA GLY A 451 -29.83 31.61 -0.24
C GLY A 451 -29.56 30.18 0.20
N GLY A 452 -29.45 29.98 1.51
CA GLY A 452 -29.08 28.71 2.13
C GLY A 452 -27.57 28.43 2.19
N TRP A 453 -26.72 29.31 1.62
CA TRP A 453 -25.26 29.16 1.71
C TRP A 453 -24.76 29.62 3.08
N PHE A 454 -23.57 29.15 3.46
CA PHE A 454 -22.99 29.39 4.78
C PHE A 454 -21.72 30.24 4.72
N LEU A 455 -21.56 31.11 5.73
CA LEU A 455 -20.33 31.80 6.07
C LEU A 455 -19.83 31.36 7.45
N SER A 456 -18.51 31.29 7.58
CA SER A 456 -17.83 31.06 8.85
C SER A 456 -16.42 31.67 8.86
N ASP A 457 -15.90 31.92 10.05
CA ASP A 457 -14.51 32.23 10.41
C ASP A 457 -13.80 31.05 11.11
N ASP A 458 -14.50 29.92 11.28
CA ASP A 458 -14.01 28.73 12.00
C ASP A 458 -14.07 27.48 11.11
N ALA A 459 -12.92 26.83 10.91
CA ALA A 459 -12.78 25.60 10.12
C ALA A 459 -13.51 24.41 10.75
N ASP A 460 -13.66 24.41 12.08
CA ASP A 460 -14.33 23.33 12.82
C ASP A 460 -15.86 23.53 12.88
N GLU A 461 -16.37 24.69 12.45
CA GLU A 461 -17.79 25.03 12.44
C GLU A 461 -18.15 25.81 11.16
N LEU A 462 -18.35 25.13 10.03
CA LEU A 462 -18.56 25.79 8.72
C LEU A 462 -19.96 26.40 8.51
N THR A 463 -20.91 26.21 9.44
CA THR A 463 -22.33 26.59 9.28
C THR A 463 -22.78 27.70 10.24
N ARG A 464 -21.85 28.55 10.70
CA ARG A 464 -22.11 29.61 11.70
C ARG A 464 -23.14 30.65 11.27
N TYR A 465 -23.15 31.05 10.00
CA TYR A 465 -24.15 31.96 9.44
C TYR A 465 -24.74 31.42 8.14
N GLU A 466 -26.05 31.24 8.07
CA GLU A 466 -26.80 30.88 6.86
C GLU A 466 -27.38 32.12 6.17
N ILE A 467 -27.04 32.32 4.89
CA ILE A 467 -27.58 33.40 4.07
C ILE A 467 -29.07 33.14 3.84
N ALA A 468 -29.90 34.17 4.06
CA ALA A 468 -31.35 34.06 3.94
C ALA A 468 -31.81 33.44 2.60
N GLU A 469 -32.74 32.49 2.69
CA GLU A 469 -33.34 31.81 1.55
C GLU A 469 -33.87 32.79 0.48
N GLY A 470 -33.59 32.47 -0.79
CA GLY A 470 -33.97 33.31 -1.94
C GLY A 470 -33.08 34.53 -2.19
N THR A 471 -31.96 34.69 -1.47
CA THR A 471 -30.96 35.73 -1.76
C THR A 471 -30.28 35.47 -3.10
N ILE A 472 -30.38 36.43 -4.02
CA ILE A 472 -29.83 36.32 -5.38
C ILE A 472 -28.79 37.42 -5.60
N ILE A 473 -27.59 37.04 -6.04
CA ILE A 473 -26.57 37.96 -6.55
C ILE A 473 -26.78 38.12 -8.05
N ALA A 474 -27.08 39.34 -8.49
CA ALA A 474 -27.25 39.67 -9.91
C ALA A 474 -25.96 39.37 -10.72
N PRO A 475 -26.05 39.27 -12.07
CA PRO A 475 -24.87 39.19 -12.94
C PRO A 475 -23.82 40.26 -12.61
N GLY A 476 -22.57 39.86 -12.36
CA GLY A 476 -21.50 40.77 -11.95
C GLY A 476 -21.77 41.53 -10.64
N GLY A 477 -22.76 41.11 -9.86
CA GLY A 477 -23.23 41.79 -8.66
C GLY A 477 -22.41 41.47 -7.42
N TYR A 478 -22.68 42.23 -6.35
CA TYR A 478 -22.02 42.11 -5.06
C TYR A 478 -23.08 41.97 -3.96
N LEU A 479 -22.79 41.15 -2.96
CA LEU A 479 -23.58 40.99 -1.74
C LEU A 479 -22.70 41.33 -0.55
N VAL A 480 -23.02 42.40 0.17
CA VAL A 480 -22.31 42.82 1.38
C VAL A 480 -23.12 42.38 2.60
N LEU A 481 -22.50 41.59 3.46
CA LEU A 481 -23.04 41.14 4.72
C LEU A 481 -22.27 41.83 5.85
N LEU A 482 -22.98 42.62 6.65
CA LEU A 482 -22.44 43.33 7.82
C LEU A 482 -22.56 42.46 9.08
N GLU A 483 -21.56 42.49 9.95
CA GLU A 483 -21.50 41.75 11.21
C GLU A 483 -22.71 42.05 12.10
N ASP A 484 -22.97 43.33 12.37
CA ASP A 484 -23.99 43.80 13.31
C ASP A 484 -25.42 43.63 12.81
N GLU A 485 -25.60 43.46 11.50
CA GLU A 485 -26.88 43.15 10.88
C GLU A 485 -27.09 41.64 10.67
N HIS A 486 -26.02 40.88 10.38
CA HIS A 486 -26.09 39.50 9.89
C HIS A 486 -25.34 38.52 10.80
N PHE A 487 -24.04 38.30 10.55
CA PHE A 487 -23.32 37.13 11.06
C PHE A 487 -22.84 37.25 12.51
N GLY A 488 -22.79 38.46 13.07
CA GLY A 488 -22.61 38.73 14.50
C GLY A 488 -23.90 39.08 15.24
N ASN A 489 -25.05 39.11 14.54
CA ASN A 489 -26.34 39.48 15.10
C ASN A 489 -27.15 38.24 15.53
N GLU A 490 -27.17 37.95 16.83
CA GLU A 490 -27.96 36.83 17.40
C GLU A 490 -29.48 36.89 17.12
N ASN A 491 -30.01 38.04 16.64
CA ASN A 491 -31.41 38.16 16.26
C ASN A 491 -31.67 37.92 14.77
N ASP A 492 -30.62 37.84 13.93
CA ASP A 492 -30.77 37.44 12.54
C ASP A 492 -31.07 35.93 12.50
N PRO A 493 -32.13 35.49 11.81
CA PRO A 493 -32.49 34.07 11.75
C PRO A 493 -31.42 33.15 11.16
N GLY A 494 -30.51 33.68 10.34
CA GLY A 494 -29.39 32.94 9.77
C GLY A 494 -28.19 32.82 10.71
N CYS A 495 -28.12 33.62 11.79
CA CYS A 495 -27.03 33.55 12.75
C CYS A 495 -27.21 32.33 13.69
N HIS A 496 -26.53 31.24 13.38
CA HIS A 496 -26.50 30.04 14.21
C HIS A 496 -25.53 30.20 15.38
N VAL A 497 -24.35 30.74 15.10
CA VAL A 497 -23.32 31.06 16.09
C VAL A 497 -22.71 32.42 15.72
N PRO A 498 -22.87 33.47 16.55
CA PRO A 498 -22.40 34.81 16.20
C PRO A 498 -20.89 34.84 16.08
N PHE A 499 -20.38 35.54 15.05
CA PHE A 499 -18.95 35.74 14.84
C PHE A 499 -18.64 37.15 14.32
N GLY A 500 -17.36 37.49 14.37
CA GLY A 500 -16.78 38.75 13.91
C GLY A 500 -15.39 38.45 13.35
N LEU A 501 -14.75 39.42 12.71
CA LEU A 501 -13.48 39.20 12.06
C LEU A 501 -12.30 39.71 12.90
N SER A 502 -11.26 38.89 13.04
CA SER A 502 -10.04 39.22 13.78
C SER A 502 -9.11 40.13 12.99
N ARG A 503 -8.86 41.33 13.51
CA ARG A 503 -7.79 42.23 13.03
C ARG A 503 -6.36 41.63 13.04
N ASN A 504 -6.14 40.47 13.65
CA ASN A 504 -4.84 39.79 13.63
C ASN A 504 -4.69 38.87 12.40
N GLY A 505 -5.73 38.75 11.57
CA GLY A 505 -5.82 37.83 10.45
C GLY A 505 -6.48 36.52 10.84
N GLU A 506 -7.25 35.97 9.91
CA GLU A 506 -7.89 34.65 9.96
C GLU A 506 -8.31 34.22 8.54
N THR A 507 -9.14 33.18 8.45
CA THR A 507 -9.73 32.68 7.20
C THR A 507 -11.24 32.80 7.25
N VAL A 508 -11.82 33.34 6.16
CA VAL A 508 -13.26 33.30 5.93
C VAL A 508 -13.58 32.15 5.00
N TYR A 509 -14.62 31.41 5.33
CA TYR A 509 -15.11 30.24 4.63
C TYR A 509 -16.48 30.53 4.03
N LEU A 510 -16.68 30.16 2.76
CA LEU A 510 -17.94 30.21 2.04
C LEU A 510 -18.26 28.82 1.52
N HIS A 511 -19.40 28.29 1.95
CA HIS A 511 -19.88 26.98 1.51
C HIS A 511 -21.30 27.07 0.97
N SER A 512 -21.63 26.32 -0.09
CA SER A 512 -23.02 26.24 -0.50
C SER A 512 -23.81 25.38 0.48
N GLY A 513 -25.11 25.64 0.54
CA GLY A 513 -26.03 24.86 1.34
C GLY A 513 -27.44 24.93 0.80
N SER A 514 -28.28 24.01 1.27
CA SER A 514 -29.69 23.94 0.90
C SER A 514 -30.47 23.29 2.04
N GLY A 515 -31.51 23.95 2.54
CA GLY A 515 -32.34 23.40 3.62
C GLY A 515 -31.57 23.10 4.92
N GLY A 516 -30.57 23.93 5.24
CA GLY A 516 -29.77 23.80 6.46
C GLY A 516 -28.63 22.76 6.40
N VAL A 517 -28.34 22.17 5.24
CA VAL A 517 -27.21 21.23 5.05
C VAL A 517 -26.23 21.73 4.01
N LEU A 518 -24.94 21.42 4.20
CA LEU A 518 -23.86 21.74 3.26
C LEU A 518 -24.04 21.02 1.92
N THR A 519 -23.55 21.63 0.86
CA THR A 519 -23.42 21.04 -0.48
C THR A 519 -22.02 21.34 -1.05
N GLY A 520 -21.73 20.84 -2.25
CA GLY A 520 -20.35 20.74 -2.79
C GLY A 520 -19.58 22.01 -3.13
N TYR A 521 -20.12 23.23 -2.96
CA TYR A 521 -19.35 24.45 -3.19
C TYR A 521 -18.49 24.79 -1.97
N SER A 522 -17.21 25.06 -2.18
CA SER A 522 -16.28 25.47 -1.13
C SER A 522 -15.30 26.52 -1.66
N GLU A 523 -15.24 27.67 -0.99
CA GLU A 523 -14.33 28.78 -1.26
C GLU A 523 -13.82 29.32 0.08
N GLN A 524 -12.56 29.75 0.13
CA GLN A 524 -11.95 30.33 1.32
C GLN A 524 -11.08 31.53 0.97
N ALA A 525 -11.00 32.51 1.87
CA ALA A 525 -10.11 33.65 1.75
C ALA A 525 -9.41 33.91 3.07
N SER A 526 -8.07 33.80 3.07
CA SER A 526 -7.24 34.10 4.23
C SER A 526 -6.66 35.51 4.13
N PHE A 527 -6.68 36.24 5.24
CA PHE A 527 -6.08 37.57 5.34
C PHE A 527 -5.18 37.68 6.58
N GLY A 528 -4.19 38.57 6.50
CA GLY A 528 -3.24 38.81 7.59
C GLY A 528 -3.70 39.90 8.56
N PRO A 529 -2.80 40.37 9.45
CA PRO A 529 -3.10 41.49 10.32
C PRO A 529 -3.58 42.73 9.56
N ALA A 530 -4.69 43.32 10.02
CA ALA A 530 -5.33 44.48 9.42
C ALA A 530 -5.08 45.76 10.25
N GLU A 531 -4.78 46.85 9.55
CA GLU A 531 -4.87 48.20 10.13
C GLU A 531 -6.33 48.66 10.15
N ASN A 532 -6.66 49.58 11.06
CA ASN A 532 -8.01 50.11 11.14
C ASN A 532 -8.42 50.76 9.81
N GLY A 533 -9.57 50.36 9.28
CA GLY A 533 -10.12 50.85 8.01
C GLY A 533 -9.49 50.27 6.75
N VAL A 534 -8.61 49.26 6.86
CA VAL A 534 -8.02 48.57 5.72
C VAL A 534 -8.73 47.23 5.50
N SER A 535 -9.34 47.07 4.33
CA SER A 535 -9.92 45.82 3.87
C SER A 535 -8.91 44.97 3.11
N PHE A 536 -9.21 43.68 2.99
CA PHE A 536 -8.51 42.75 2.12
C PHE A 536 -9.45 42.28 1.03
N GLY A 537 -8.97 42.16 -0.20
CA GLY A 537 -9.81 41.72 -1.31
C GLY A 537 -9.05 41.01 -2.41
N ARG A 538 -9.84 40.37 -3.26
CA ARG A 538 -9.40 39.69 -4.48
C ARG A 538 -8.71 40.70 -5.41
N PHE A 539 -7.45 40.44 -5.73
CA PHE A 539 -6.68 41.13 -6.76
C PHE A 539 -6.19 40.10 -7.78
N VAL A 540 -6.44 40.38 -9.06
CA VAL A 540 -5.92 39.59 -10.17
C VAL A 540 -4.96 40.48 -10.94
N ASP A 541 -3.70 40.07 -11.03
CA ASP A 541 -2.69 40.84 -11.76
C ASP A 541 -2.85 40.72 -13.29
N ASN A 542 -2.03 41.46 -14.04
CA ASN A 542 -2.07 41.42 -15.51
C ASN A 542 -1.66 40.05 -16.11
N ALA A 543 -1.05 39.16 -15.32
CA ALA A 543 -0.71 37.80 -15.71
C ALA A 543 -1.83 36.80 -15.37
N GLY A 544 -2.91 37.25 -14.74
CA GLY A 544 -4.01 36.40 -14.28
C GLY A 544 -3.75 35.74 -12.92
N SER A 545 -2.68 36.12 -12.21
CA SER A 545 -2.38 35.58 -10.89
C SER A 545 -3.33 36.20 -9.87
N TYR A 546 -4.04 35.35 -9.14
CA TYR A 546 -4.90 35.72 -8.03
C TYR A 546 -4.09 35.91 -6.73
N ALA A 547 -4.45 36.92 -5.95
CA ALA A 547 -4.03 37.10 -4.57
C ALA A 547 -5.15 37.78 -3.76
N PHE A 548 -5.24 37.47 -2.47
CA PHE A 548 -6.13 38.16 -1.53
C PHE A 548 -5.27 39.11 -0.68
N VAL A 549 -5.41 40.42 -0.90
CA VAL A 549 -4.41 41.42 -0.44
C VAL A 549 -5.07 42.63 0.18
N ALA A 550 -4.32 43.34 1.03
CA ALA A 550 -4.76 44.63 1.58
C ALA A 550 -5.04 45.62 0.45
N LEU A 551 -6.19 46.30 0.49
CA LEU A 551 -6.64 47.24 -0.52
C LEU A 551 -6.29 48.69 -0.13
N SER A 552 -6.06 49.54 -1.12
CA SER A 552 -5.76 50.97 -0.89
C SER A 552 -6.94 51.77 -0.31
N GLN A 553 -8.17 51.27 -0.47
CA GLN A 553 -9.39 51.78 0.15
C GLN A 553 -10.48 50.70 0.11
N PRO A 554 -11.44 50.70 1.06
CA PRO A 554 -12.55 49.75 1.03
C PRO A 554 -13.54 50.02 -0.10
N THR A 555 -14.09 48.96 -0.69
CA THR A 555 -14.94 49.04 -1.91
C THR A 555 -16.27 48.28 -1.82
N PRO A 556 -17.06 48.41 -0.72
CA PRO A 556 -18.32 47.68 -0.60
C PRO A 556 -19.30 48.03 -1.73
N GLY A 557 -19.82 47.00 -2.37
CA GLY A 557 -20.73 46.99 -3.50
C GLY A 557 -20.09 47.37 -4.84
N GLN A 558 -18.76 47.43 -4.95
CA GLN A 558 -18.03 47.95 -6.11
C GLN A 558 -16.78 47.11 -6.44
N PRO A 559 -16.18 47.27 -7.64
CA PRO A 559 -14.92 46.61 -7.96
C PRO A 559 -13.78 46.99 -7.00
N ASN A 560 -12.98 45.99 -6.62
CA ASN A 560 -11.88 46.15 -5.68
C ASN A 560 -10.89 47.25 -6.09
N ALA A 561 -10.46 48.04 -5.10
CA ALA A 561 -9.38 48.99 -5.26
C ALA A 561 -8.04 48.27 -5.57
N PRO A 562 -7.03 48.96 -6.14
CA PRO A 562 -5.71 48.37 -6.27
C PRO A 562 -5.08 48.09 -4.89
N PRO A 563 -4.09 47.18 -4.81
CA PRO A 563 -3.42 46.83 -3.57
C PRO A 563 -2.84 48.06 -2.86
N LEU A 564 -2.85 48.04 -1.53
CA LEU A 564 -2.21 49.04 -0.70
C LEU A 564 -0.70 49.04 -1.00
N PRO A 565 -0.08 50.17 -1.36
CA PRO A 565 1.36 50.22 -1.62
C PRO A 565 2.16 49.82 -0.38
N GLU A 566 3.13 48.91 -0.53
CA GLU A 566 4.12 48.65 0.52
C GLU A 566 4.98 49.89 0.74
N ASN A 567 5.15 50.31 2.00
CA ASN A 567 5.98 51.46 2.40
C ASN A 567 7.47 51.11 2.51
#